data_AF-A0A528U893-F1
#
_entry.id   AF-A0A528U893-F1
#
_cell.length_a   1.000
_cell.length_b   1.000
_cell.length_c   1.000
_cell.angle_alpha   90.00
_cell.angle_beta   90.00
_cell.angle_gamma   90.00
#
_symmetry.space_group_name_H-M   'P 1'
#
loop_
_entity.id
_entity.type
_entity.pdbx_description
1 polymer ?
#
loop_
_entity_poly.entity_id
_entity_poly.type
_entity_poly.pdbx_seq_one_letter_code
_entity_poly.pdbx_strand_id
1 'polypeptide(L)'
;MTAPRKPAAFRIEPEALPKERAALRQPYAPSARKPRTVKADLAVVTPAEIDVFDEPDIIAAEPPPATAPRKRSMLGGLLFGALGVLVSLALGLWTDQLIRDLFARAEWLGWLAAGMAVIALLALLIILVREFLAITRLAEVEKLQKRALDAIARDDPK
;
A
#
# COMPACT_ATOMS: atom_id res chain seq x y z
N MET A 1 31.57 28.41 15.18
CA MET A 1 31.68 28.73 13.74
C MET A 1 31.97 27.43 13.00
N THR A 2 30.94 26.81 12.42
CA THR A 2 31.04 25.47 11.82
C THR A 2 31.27 25.63 10.32
N ALA A 3 32.41 25.16 9.81
CA ALA A 3 32.77 25.31 8.40
C ALA A 3 31.81 24.52 7.47
N PRO A 4 31.48 25.05 6.27
CA PRO A 4 30.52 24.42 5.37
C PRO A 4 31.11 23.15 4.76
N ARG A 5 30.41 22.01 4.89
CA ARG A 5 30.79 20.74 4.26
C ARG A 5 30.52 20.81 2.75
N LYS A 6 31.55 20.53 1.94
CA LYS A 6 31.40 20.39 0.48
C LYS A 6 30.65 19.09 0.14
N PRO A 7 29.76 19.10 -0.86
CA PRO A 7 29.10 17.88 -1.32
C PRO A 7 30.11 16.94 -2.00
N ALA A 8 30.10 15.67 -1.60
CA ALA A 8 30.84 14.61 -2.28
C ALA A 8 29.91 13.92 -3.28
N ALA A 9 30.26 13.96 -4.56
CA ALA A 9 29.59 13.16 -5.59
C ALA A 9 30.20 11.76 -5.59
N PHE A 10 29.39 10.75 -5.30
CA PHE A 10 29.78 9.35 -5.43
C PHE A 10 29.54 8.91 -6.88
N ARG A 11 30.56 8.37 -7.53
CA ARG A 11 30.39 7.67 -8.81
C ARG A 11 29.80 6.29 -8.51
N ILE A 12 28.73 5.94 -9.20
CA ILE A 12 28.20 4.58 -9.19
C ILE A 12 28.96 3.83 -10.28
N GLU A 13 29.98 3.05 -9.89
CA GLU A 13 30.52 2.04 -10.79
C GLU A 13 29.40 1.04 -11.14
N PRO A 14 29.16 0.75 -12.44
CA PRO A 14 28.20 -0.29 -12.81
C PRO A 14 28.67 -1.61 -12.21
N GLU A 15 27.77 -2.27 -11.48
CA GLU A 15 27.98 -3.56 -10.84
C GLU A 15 28.54 -4.54 -11.88
N ALA A 16 29.82 -4.90 -11.74
CA ALA A 16 30.44 -5.90 -12.57
C ALA A 16 29.78 -7.24 -12.25
N LEU A 17 28.96 -7.72 -13.18
CA LEU A 17 28.34 -9.04 -13.16
C LEU A 17 29.33 -10.09 -12.62
N PRO A 18 28.94 -10.91 -11.63
CA PRO A 18 29.80 -11.94 -11.06
C PRO A 18 30.42 -12.81 -12.17
N LYS A 19 31.75 -12.87 -12.21
CA LYS A 19 32.57 -13.64 -13.18
C LYS A 19 32.23 -15.13 -13.23
N GLU A 20 31.45 -15.64 -12.28
CA GLU A 20 30.97 -17.01 -12.24
C GLU A 20 29.95 -17.31 -13.37
N ARG A 21 29.20 -16.30 -13.85
CA ARG A 21 28.36 -16.44 -15.06
C ARG A 21 29.15 -16.41 -16.37
N ALA A 22 30.40 -15.95 -16.35
CA ALA A 22 31.25 -15.91 -17.54
C ALA A 22 31.99 -17.24 -17.78
N ALA A 23 32.24 -18.03 -16.74
CA ALA A 23 32.92 -19.33 -16.86
C ALA A 23 32.05 -20.42 -17.54
N LEU A 24 30.74 -20.24 -17.61
CA LEU A 24 29.82 -21.16 -18.31
C LEU A 24 29.70 -20.88 -19.82
N ARG A 25 30.31 -19.80 -20.33
CA ARG A 25 30.31 -19.47 -21.76
C ARG A 25 31.63 -19.91 -22.39
N GLN A 26 31.88 -21.21 -22.40
CA GLN A 26 32.90 -21.77 -23.26
C GLN A 26 32.38 -21.79 -24.69
N PRO A 27 33.07 -21.18 -25.69
CA PRO A 27 32.64 -21.28 -27.06
C PRO A 27 32.81 -22.74 -27.52
N TYR A 28 31.71 -23.46 -27.62
CA TYR A 28 31.70 -24.79 -28.21
C TYR A 28 32.01 -24.65 -29.70
N ALA A 29 33.24 -24.98 -30.10
CA ALA A 29 33.58 -25.17 -31.50
C ALA A 29 32.76 -26.35 -32.04
N PRO A 30 31.92 -26.16 -33.08
CA PRO A 30 31.05 -27.23 -33.55
C PRO A 30 31.89 -28.27 -34.30
N SER A 31 32.15 -29.42 -33.67
CA SER A 31 32.55 -30.60 -34.43
C SER A 31 31.35 -31.05 -35.26
N ALA A 32 31.51 -31.12 -36.59
CA ALA A 32 30.47 -31.50 -37.53
C ALA A 32 29.80 -32.83 -37.14
N ARG A 33 28.59 -32.76 -36.56
CA ARG A 33 27.76 -33.93 -36.27
C ARG A 33 27.06 -34.39 -37.56
N LYS A 34 27.19 -35.69 -37.86
CA LYS A 34 26.35 -36.36 -38.87
C LYS A 34 24.88 -36.34 -38.40
N PRO A 35 23.92 -36.05 -39.28
CA PRO A 35 22.51 -35.97 -38.92
C PRO A 35 22.00 -37.35 -38.49
N ARG A 36 21.36 -37.42 -37.31
CA ARG A 36 20.62 -38.58 -36.84
C ARG A 36 19.17 -38.16 -36.67
N THR A 37 18.28 -38.78 -37.45
CA THR A 37 16.84 -38.56 -37.45
C THR A 37 16.26 -38.88 -36.07
N VAL A 38 15.70 -37.88 -35.40
CA VAL A 38 14.97 -38.05 -34.13
C VAL A 38 13.55 -38.49 -34.48
N LYS A 39 13.08 -39.60 -33.89
CA LYS A 39 11.69 -40.08 -34.07
C LYS A 39 10.73 -39.07 -33.43
N ALA A 40 9.65 -38.76 -34.14
CA ALA A 40 8.72 -37.66 -33.88
C ALA A 40 7.84 -37.79 -32.62
N ASP A 41 8.08 -38.76 -31.74
CA ASP A 41 7.06 -39.20 -30.77
C ASP A 41 7.23 -38.66 -29.33
N LEU A 42 8.19 -37.77 -29.09
CA LEU A 42 8.38 -37.14 -27.77
C LEU A 42 8.81 -35.67 -27.94
N ALA A 43 7.97 -34.87 -28.59
CA ALA A 43 8.04 -33.42 -28.50
C ALA A 43 7.15 -32.98 -27.34
N VAL A 44 7.72 -32.86 -26.13
CA VAL A 44 7.04 -32.20 -25.01
C VAL A 44 7.10 -30.70 -25.27
N VAL A 45 6.03 -30.17 -25.86
CA VAL A 45 5.81 -28.73 -26.02
C VAL A 45 5.57 -28.16 -24.62
N THR A 46 6.56 -27.48 -24.06
CA THR A 46 6.39 -26.67 -22.86
C THR A 46 5.80 -25.34 -23.32
N PRO A 47 4.54 -25.00 -23.01
CA PRO A 47 3.99 -23.69 -23.37
C PRO A 47 4.81 -22.60 -22.68
N ALA A 48 5.10 -21.52 -23.41
CA ALA A 48 5.75 -20.35 -22.83
C ALA A 48 4.88 -19.77 -21.69
N GLU A 49 5.53 -19.19 -20.69
CA GLU A 49 4.87 -18.44 -19.62
C GLU A 49 3.94 -17.39 -20.25
N ILE A 50 2.65 -17.45 -19.90
CA ILE A 50 1.65 -16.49 -20.38
C ILE A 50 2.00 -15.15 -19.74
N ASP A 51 2.51 -14.21 -20.52
CA ASP A 51 2.73 -12.84 -20.08
C ASP A 51 1.37 -12.13 -20.04
N VAL A 52 0.84 -11.98 -18.83
CA VAL A 52 -0.44 -11.33 -18.52
C VAL A 52 -0.46 -9.87 -19.01
N PHE A 53 0.69 -9.25 -19.26
CA PHE A 53 0.76 -7.86 -19.74
C PHE A 53 0.84 -7.72 -21.26
N ASP A 54 1.06 -8.82 -22.00
CA ASP A 54 1.19 -8.83 -23.48
C ASP A 54 -0.12 -9.26 -24.18
N GLU A 55 -1.20 -9.47 -23.42
CA GLU A 55 -2.53 -9.73 -23.96
C GLU A 55 -3.11 -8.44 -24.61
N PRO A 56 -3.38 -8.45 -25.93
CA PRO A 56 -3.97 -7.29 -26.62
C PRO A 56 -5.41 -6.99 -26.17
N ASP A 57 -6.04 -7.90 -25.43
CA ASP A 57 -7.41 -7.75 -24.91
C ASP A 57 -7.54 -6.70 -23.80
N ILE A 58 -6.45 -6.31 -23.12
CA ILE A 58 -6.51 -5.25 -22.11
C ILE A 58 -6.73 -3.87 -22.77
N ILE A 59 -6.26 -3.70 -24.01
CA ILE A 59 -6.45 -2.45 -24.77
C ILE A 59 -7.87 -2.36 -25.36
N ALA A 60 -8.51 -3.49 -25.64
CA ALA A 60 -9.86 -3.57 -26.19
C ALA A 60 -10.97 -3.68 -25.14
N ALA A 61 -10.61 -3.82 -23.85
CA ALA A 61 -11.56 -3.82 -22.75
C ALA A 61 -12.24 -2.44 -22.65
N GLU A 62 -13.48 -2.38 -23.14
CA GLU A 62 -14.35 -1.23 -22.98
C GLU A 62 -14.39 -0.84 -21.50
N PRO A 63 -14.06 0.42 -21.13
CA PRO A 63 -13.97 0.80 -19.73
C PRO A 63 -15.30 0.47 -19.05
N PRO A 64 -15.28 -0.18 -17.88
CA PRO A 64 -16.52 -0.54 -17.19
C PRO A 64 -17.38 0.71 -17.03
N PRO A 65 -18.71 0.61 -17.25
CA PRO A 65 -19.59 1.78 -17.21
C PRO A 65 -19.37 2.52 -15.90
N ALA A 66 -19.18 3.83 -15.98
CA ALA A 66 -18.92 4.69 -14.83
C ALA A 66 -19.98 4.43 -13.76
N THR A 67 -19.60 3.74 -12.69
CA THR A 67 -20.52 3.41 -11.61
C THR A 67 -21.06 4.72 -11.02
N ALA A 68 -22.38 4.86 -10.97
CA ALA A 68 -23.02 6.07 -10.45
C ALA A 68 -22.50 6.37 -9.04
N PRO A 69 -22.18 7.64 -8.72
CA PRO A 69 -21.60 7.99 -7.42
C PRO A 69 -22.55 7.56 -6.31
N ARG A 70 -22.10 6.63 -5.47
CA ARG A 70 -22.91 6.06 -4.39
C ARG A 70 -23.25 7.18 -3.39
N LYS A 71 -24.51 7.62 -3.38
CA LYS A 71 -24.98 8.65 -2.44
C LYS A 71 -24.82 8.13 -1.01
N ARG A 72 -23.88 8.71 -0.26
CA ARG A 72 -23.64 8.37 1.14
C ARG A 72 -24.89 8.77 1.94
N SER A 73 -25.51 7.82 2.63
CA SER A 73 -26.70 8.09 3.45
C SER A 73 -26.33 8.95 4.66
N MET A 74 -26.92 10.15 4.76
CA MET A 74 -26.74 11.06 5.91
C MET A 74 -27.21 10.41 7.22
N LEU A 75 -28.29 9.62 7.17
CA LEU A 75 -28.79 8.86 8.32
C LEU A 75 -27.80 7.79 8.79
N GLY A 76 -27.10 7.14 7.85
CA GLY A 76 -26.05 6.19 8.20
C GLY A 76 -24.89 6.86 8.95
N GLY A 77 -24.43 8.01 8.46
CA GLY A 77 -23.42 8.81 9.15
C GLY A 77 -23.86 9.24 10.56
N LEU A 78 -25.11 9.68 10.72
CA LEU A 78 -25.67 10.07 12.01
C LEU A 78 -25.80 8.88 12.99
N LEU A 79 -26.29 7.73 12.52
CA LEU A 79 -26.43 6.52 13.33
C LEU A 79 -25.06 6.05 13.83
N PHE A 80 -24.07 5.92 12.94
CA PHE A 80 -22.73 5.50 13.34
C PHE A 80 -22.01 6.53 14.22
N GLY A 81 -22.27 7.83 13.99
CA GLY A 81 -21.80 8.90 14.88
C GLY A 81 -22.39 8.77 16.30
N ALA A 82 -23.71 8.62 16.41
CA ALA A 82 -24.39 8.44 17.69
C ALA A 82 -23.97 7.13 18.40
N LEU A 83 -23.87 6.01 17.65
CA LEU A 83 -23.33 4.75 18.18
C LEU A 83 -21.90 4.91 18.66
N GLY A 84 -21.04 5.61 17.91
CA GLY A 84 -19.68 5.91 18.33
C GLY A 84 -19.63 6.66 19.66
N VAL A 85 -20.44 7.72 19.82
CA VAL A 85 -20.54 8.48 21.07
C VAL A 85 -21.02 7.60 22.23
N LEU A 86 -22.06 6.79 22.02
CA LEU A 86 -22.56 5.87 23.04
C LEU A 86 -21.51 4.85 23.47
N VAL A 87 -20.79 4.25 22.52
CA VAL A 87 -19.72 3.29 22.80
C VAL A 87 -18.57 3.96 23.54
N SER A 88 -18.13 5.14 23.11
CA SER A 88 -17.10 5.92 23.81
C SER A 88 -17.51 6.25 25.25
N LEU A 89 -18.76 6.63 25.48
CA LEU A 89 -19.26 6.93 26.82
C LEU A 89 -19.33 5.68 27.69
N ALA A 90 -19.80 4.55 27.14
CA ALA A 90 -19.84 3.28 27.85
C ALA A 90 -18.44 2.82 28.27
N LEU A 91 -17.47 2.85 27.35
CA LEU A 91 -16.09 2.51 27.65
C LEU A 91 -15.46 3.49 28.64
N GLY A 92 -15.76 4.78 28.53
CA GLY A 92 -15.27 5.81 29.45
C GLY A 92 -15.76 5.56 30.87
N LEU A 93 -17.07 5.38 31.06
CA LEU A 93 -17.67 5.10 32.36
C LEU A 93 -17.17 3.77 32.95
N TRP A 94 -17.04 2.73 32.12
CA TRP A 94 -16.50 1.45 32.55
C TRP A 94 -15.04 1.57 33.03
N THR A 95 -14.21 2.28 32.27
CA THR A 95 -12.80 2.52 32.63
C THR A 95 -12.71 3.33 33.93
N ASP A 96 -13.54 4.35 34.07
CA ASP A 96 -13.61 5.22 35.24
C ASP A 96 -14.09 4.46 36.50
N GLN A 97 -15.09 3.57 36.36
CA GLN A 97 -15.48 2.64 37.42
C GLN A 97 -14.35 1.67 37.78
N LEU A 98 -13.71 1.06 36.79
CA LEU A 98 -12.58 0.16 36.99
C LEU A 98 -11.45 0.84 37.78
N ILE A 99 -11.06 2.05 37.40
CA ILE A 99 -10.01 2.81 38.10
C ILE A 99 -10.41 3.05 39.56
N ARG A 100 -11.65 3.49 39.82
CA ARG A 100 -12.15 3.69 41.18
C ARG A 100 -12.15 2.40 42.00
N ASP A 101 -12.58 1.29 41.41
CA ASP A 101 -12.59 -0.02 42.07
C ASP A 101 -11.17 -0.48 42.41
N LEU A 102 -10.18 -0.17 41.57
CA LEU A 102 -8.78 -0.48 41.83
C LEU A 102 -8.20 0.39 42.95
N PHE A 103 -8.49 1.70 42.95
CA PHE A 103 -8.10 2.60 44.05
C PHE A 103 -8.69 2.15 45.40
N ALA A 104 -9.95 1.72 45.41
CA ALA A 104 -10.62 1.22 46.61
C ALA A 104 -9.97 -0.05 47.17
N ARG A 105 -9.32 -0.85 46.32
CA ARG A 105 -8.63 -2.09 46.72
C ARG A 105 -7.20 -1.83 47.18
N ALA A 106 -6.44 -1.06 46.41
CA ALA A 106 -5.10 -0.63 46.77
C ALA A 106 -4.69 0.59 45.95
N GLU A 107 -4.10 1.58 46.60
CA GLU A 107 -3.74 2.85 45.97
C GLU A 107 -2.76 2.69 44.79
N TRP A 108 -1.79 1.77 44.90
CA TRP A 108 -0.79 1.55 43.84
C TRP A 108 -1.39 0.99 42.54
N LEU A 109 -2.45 0.16 42.61
CA LEU A 109 -3.16 -0.34 41.42
C LEU A 109 -3.90 0.80 40.72
N GLY A 110 -4.49 1.72 41.49
CA GLY A 110 -5.20 2.87 40.94
C GLY A 110 -4.28 3.75 40.09
N TRP A 111 -3.08 4.07 40.59
CA TRP A 111 -2.07 4.82 39.83
C TRP A 111 -1.62 4.10 38.57
N LEU A 112 -1.41 2.77 38.63
CA LEU A 112 -1.08 1.97 37.45
C LEU A 112 -2.19 2.05 36.38
N ALA A 113 -3.44 1.86 36.77
CA ALA A 113 -4.57 1.91 35.84
C ALA A 113 -4.79 3.32 35.26
N ALA A 114 -4.65 4.36 36.07
CA ALA A 114 -4.72 5.75 35.60
C ALA A 114 -3.61 6.05 34.57
N GLY A 115 -2.38 5.61 34.84
CA GLY A 115 -1.27 5.73 33.89
C GLY A 115 -1.53 5.01 32.58
N MET A 116 -2.02 3.76 32.64
CA MET A 116 -2.37 2.98 31.45
C MET A 116 -3.51 3.64 30.65
N ALA A 117 -4.53 4.21 31.32
CA ALA A 117 -5.62 4.92 30.66
C ALA A 117 -5.12 6.14 29.89
N VAL A 118 -4.20 6.92 30.46
CA VAL A 118 -3.59 8.08 29.78
C VAL A 118 -2.78 7.62 28.56
N ILE A 119 -1.97 6.57 28.69
CA ILE A 119 -1.18 6.03 27.57
C ILE A 119 -2.11 5.51 26.45
N ALA A 120 -3.15 4.77 26.80
CA ALA A 120 -4.13 4.28 25.85
C ALA A 120 -4.84 5.43 25.10
N LEU A 121 -5.22 6.50 25.82
CA LEU A 121 -5.83 7.68 25.22
C LEU A 121 -4.86 8.38 24.25
N LEU A 122 -3.61 8.57 24.64
CA LEU A 122 -2.59 9.19 23.77
C LEU A 122 -2.33 8.34 22.53
N ALA A 123 -2.19 7.02 22.69
CA ALA A 123 -2.00 6.10 21.57
C ALA A 123 -3.19 6.15 20.60
N LEU A 124 -4.43 6.16 21.12
CA LEU A 124 -5.63 6.29 20.32
C LEU A 124 -5.64 7.60 19.52
N LEU A 125 -5.30 8.73 20.14
CA LEU A 125 -5.23 10.02 19.46
C LEU A 125 -4.18 10.02 18.33
N ILE A 126 -2.99 9.47 18.59
CA ILE A 126 -1.93 9.37 17.58
C ILE A 126 -2.39 8.51 16.40
N ILE A 127 -3.03 7.37 16.66
CA ILE A 127 -3.56 6.48 15.62
C ILE A 127 -4.62 7.20 14.79
N LEU A 128 -5.57 7.87 15.43
CA LEU A 128 -6.63 8.62 14.75
C LEU A 128 -6.02 9.71 13.85
N VAL A 129 -5.11 10.53 14.36
CA VAL A 129 -4.44 11.58 13.57
C VAL A 129 -3.70 10.98 12.38
N ARG A 130 -2.96 9.89 12.59
CA ARG A 130 -2.25 9.18 11.51
C ARG A 130 -3.21 8.69 10.43
N GLU A 131 -4.36 8.15 10.81
CA GLU A 131 -5.35 7.63 9.88
C GLU A 131 -6.05 8.75 9.10
N PHE A 132 -6.42 9.86 9.76
CA PHE A 132 -6.97 11.03 9.07
C PHE A 132 -5.98 11.60 8.04
N LEU A 133 -4.68 11.64 8.37
CA LEU A 133 -3.62 12.01 7.43
C LEU A 133 -3.50 11.02 6.27
N ALA A 134 -3.64 9.72 6.52
CA ALA A 134 -3.62 8.71 5.46
C ALA A 134 -4.81 8.85 4.49
N ILE A 135 -6.02 9.11 5.02
CA ILE A 135 -7.24 9.29 4.20
C ILE A 135 -7.16 10.56 3.35
N THR A 136 -6.64 11.67 3.90
CA THR A 136 -6.53 12.94 3.14
C THR A 136 -5.60 12.82 1.94
N ARG A 137 -4.52 12.03 2.04
CA ARG A 137 -3.59 11.77 0.92
C ARG A 137 -4.26 11.07 -0.26
N LEU A 138 -5.19 10.15 -0.01
CA LEU A 138 -5.95 9.47 -1.08
C LEU A 138 -6.90 10.43 -1.79
N ALA A 139 -7.51 11.36 -1.05
CA ALA A 139 -8.45 12.35 -1.61
C ALA A 139 -7.78 13.37 -2.55
N GLU A 140 -6.46 13.58 -2.43
CA GLU A 140 -5.73 14.49 -3.33
C GLU A 140 -5.55 13.91 -4.74
N VAL A 141 -5.35 12.60 -4.85
CA VAL A 141 -5.18 11.92 -6.15
C VAL A 141 -6.47 12.03 -6.97
N GLU A 142 -7.62 11.81 -6.35
CA GLU A 142 -8.93 11.93 -6.99
C GLU A 142 -9.22 13.38 -7.42
N LYS A 143 -8.81 14.38 -6.62
CA LYS A 143 -8.92 15.79 -7.00
C LYS A 143 -8.04 16.14 -8.21
N LEU A 144 -6.83 15.59 -8.29
CA LEU A 144 -5.94 15.83 -9.42
C LEU A 144 -6.47 15.16 -10.70
N GLN A 145 -6.96 13.92 -10.59
CA GLN A 145 -7.60 13.20 -11.69
C GLN A 145 -8.85 13.96 -12.20
N LYS A 146 -9.69 14.45 -11.29
CA LYS A 146 -10.89 15.21 -11.64
C LYS A 146 -10.55 16.53 -12.32
N ARG A 147 -9.47 17.21 -11.92
CA ARG A 147 -8.97 18.42 -12.58
C ARG A 147 -8.39 18.14 -13.96
N ALA A 148 -7.69 17.02 -14.14
CA ALA A 148 -7.16 16.62 -15.44
C ALA A 148 -8.29 16.30 -16.44
N LEU A 149 -9.34 15.59 -15.98
CA LEU A 149 -10.53 15.31 -16.80
C LEU A 149 -11.31 16.59 -17.16
N ASP A 150 -11.46 17.54 -16.23
CA ASP A 150 -12.12 18.82 -16.50
C ASP A 150 -11.28 19.70 -17.44
N ALA A 151 -9.95 19.66 -17.35
CA ALA A 151 -9.07 20.34 -18.29
C ALA A 151 -9.20 19.77 -19.71
N ILE A 152 -9.19 18.43 -19.87
CA ILE A 152 -9.39 17.77 -21.17
C ILE A 152 -10.77 18.08 -21.74
N ALA A 153 -11.82 18.10 -20.91
CA ALA A 153 -13.18 18.41 -21.35
C ALA A 153 -13.38 19.88 -21.76
N ARG A 154 -12.53 20.80 -21.27
CA ARG A 154 -12.58 22.23 -21.59
C ARG A 154 -11.61 22.64 -22.69
N ASP A 155 -10.56 21.86 -22.93
CA ASP A 155 -9.58 22.09 -24.00
C ASP A 155 -10.10 21.48 -25.33
N ASP A 156 -11.32 21.86 -25.70
CA ASP A 156 -11.90 21.63 -27.03
C ASP A 156 -11.63 22.87 -27.90
N PRO A 157 -10.66 22.81 -28.84
CA PRO A 157 -10.40 23.92 -29.75
C PRO A 157 -11.51 24.00 -30.80
N LYS A 158 -12.37 25.00 -30.68
CA LYS A 158 -13.17 25.47 -31.82
C LYS A 158 -12.32 26.15 -32.88
#